data_AF-A0A529ZLJ9-F1
#
_entry.id   AF-A0A529ZLJ9-F1
#
_cell.length_a   1.000
_cell.length_b   1.000
_cell.length_c   1.000
_cell.angle_alpha   90.00
_cell.angle_beta   90.00
_cell.angle_gamma   90.00
#
_symmetry.space_group_name_H-M   'P 1'
#
loop_
_entity.id
_entity.type
_entity.pdbx_description
1 polymer ?
#
loop_
_entity_poly.entity_id
_entity_poly.type
_entity_poly.pdbx_seq_one_letter_code
_entity_poly.pdbx_strand_id
1 'polypeptide(L)'
;TETNAPVEGLTRALPAVDAQALEHLSKDGDIRALAAGKERVALLWEACALPDYRKIAPAQHADLIASIYMDLARHGHVDENYMAEQVRRADTTEGDIDTLSHRIAQIRTWTFVSNRPGWLADQLHWQEKTREIEDRLSDALHERLTKRFVDRRTSVLMRRLRENTMPEAEISPTGTVLVEGHHVGELQGFRFTADQS
;
A
#
# COMPACT_ATOMS: atom_id res chain seq x y z
N THR A 1 14.44 -9.98 32.76
CA THR A 1 14.07 -8.89 33.68
C THR A 1 14.05 -7.61 32.88
N GLU A 2 12.89 -6.97 32.71
CA GLU A 2 12.81 -5.70 31.98
C GLU A 2 13.61 -4.64 32.72
N THR A 3 14.60 -4.05 32.03
CA THR A 3 15.44 -2.99 32.57
C THR A 3 14.76 -1.67 32.24
N ASN A 4 14.38 -0.89 33.27
CA ASN A 4 13.79 0.43 33.07
C ASN A 4 14.79 1.37 32.39
N ALA A 5 14.28 2.31 31.59
CA ALA A 5 15.13 3.28 30.91
C ALA A 5 15.90 4.14 31.95
N PRO A 6 17.20 4.40 31.74
CA PRO A 6 18.02 5.15 32.69
C PRO A 6 17.67 6.64 32.80
N VAL A 7 16.85 7.17 31.88
CA VAL A 7 16.38 8.56 31.86
C VAL A 7 14.88 8.59 32.08
N GLU A 8 14.44 9.40 33.03
CA GLU A 8 13.03 9.61 33.35
C GLU A 8 12.28 10.18 32.13
N GLY A 9 11.11 9.62 31.83
CA GLY A 9 10.30 9.98 30.66
C GLY A 9 10.65 9.26 29.36
N LEU A 10 11.73 8.47 29.31
CA LEU A 10 11.99 7.56 28.18
C LEU A 10 11.34 6.20 28.41
N THR A 11 10.71 5.67 27.37
CA THR A 11 10.19 4.30 27.33
C THR A 11 10.93 3.53 26.25
N ARG A 12 11.05 2.21 26.40
CA ARG A 12 11.65 1.37 25.37
C ARG A 12 10.83 1.49 24.10
N ALA A 13 11.48 1.82 22.98
CA ALA A 13 10.83 1.81 21.69
C ALA A 13 10.28 0.41 21.39
N LEU A 14 9.13 0.35 20.71
CA LEU A 14 8.64 -0.91 20.17
C LEU A 14 9.75 -1.54 19.30
N PRO A 15 10.01 -2.86 19.42
CA PRO A 15 11.04 -3.50 18.63
C PRO A 15 10.79 -3.27 17.15
N ALA A 16 11.82 -2.85 16.41
CA ALA A 16 11.73 -2.66 14.97
C ALA A 16 11.45 -4.00 14.27
N VAL A 17 10.77 -3.96 13.11
CA VAL A 17 10.31 -5.16 12.40
C VAL A 17 11.48 -6.07 12.00
N ASP A 18 12.59 -5.48 11.57
CA ASP A 18 13.84 -6.15 11.25
C ASP A 18 14.45 -6.86 12.48
N ALA A 19 14.46 -6.21 13.65
CA ALA A 19 14.93 -6.79 14.89
C ALA A 19 14.03 -7.95 15.35
N GLN A 20 12.71 -7.83 15.20
CA GLN A 20 11.77 -8.93 15.49
C GLN A 20 11.98 -10.12 14.55
N ALA A 21 12.17 -9.86 13.25
CA ALA A 21 12.47 -10.89 12.27
C ALA A 21 13.79 -11.59 12.60
N LEU A 22 14.85 -10.84 12.90
CA LEU A 22 16.13 -11.42 13.30
C LEU A 22 15.99 -12.27 14.57
N GLU A 23 15.27 -11.80 15.59
CA GLU A 23 15.05 -12.58 16.81
C GLU A 23 14.30 -13.88 16.51
N HIS A 24 13.28 -13.84 15.65
CA HIS A 24 12.56 -15.02 15.21
C HIS A 24 13.49 -16.01 14.50
N LEU A 25 14.22 -15.54 13.48
CA LEU A 25 15.12 -16.36 12.67
C LEU A 25 16.32 -16.89 13.44
N SER A 26 16.77 -16.18 14.48
CA SER A 26 17.85 -16.64 15.35
C SER A 26 17.48 -17.89 16.15
N LYS A 27 16.20 -18.27 16.22
CA LYS A 27 15.72 -19.49 16.89
C LYS A 27 15.69 -20.69 15.95
N ASP A 28 15.78 -20.47 14.64
CA ASP A 28 15.82 -21.51 13.62
C ASP A 28 17.23 -22.14 13.52
N GLY A 29 17.32 -23.46 13.59
CA GLY A 29 18.57 -24.21 13.56
C GLY A 29 19.32 -24.12 12.22
N ASP A 30 18.59 -24.15 11.11
CA ASP A 30 19.17 -24.13 9.76
C ASP A 30 19.69 -22.72 9.43
N ILE A 31 18.96 -21.69 9.83
CA ILE A 31 19.40 -20.30 9.69
C ILE A 31 20.67 -20.06 10.51
N ARG A 32 20.69 -20.49 11.78
CA ARG A 32 21.88 -20.38 12.63
C ARG A 32 23.10 -21.10 12.06
N ALA A 33 22.90 -22.28 11.46
CA ALA A 33 23.98 -23.04 10.85
C ALA A 33 24.58 -22.32 9.64
N LEU A 34 23.75 -21.62 8.84
CA LEU A 34 24.18 -20.82 7.70
C LEU A 34 24.78 -19.46 8.11
N ALA A 35 24.34 -18.89 9.23
CA ALA A 35 24.80 -17.62 9.79
C ALA A 35 26.17 -17.73 10.50
N ALA A 36 27.09 -18.51 9.94
CA ALA A 36 28.44 -18.69 10.48
C ALA A 36 29.40 -17.61 9.94
N GLY A 37 29.89 -16.75 10.85
CA GLY A 37 30.86 -15.71 10.52
C GLY A 37 30.24 -14.35 10.22
N LYS A 38 31.09 -13.32 10.14
CA LYS A 38 30.67 -11.92 10.07
C LYS A 38 29.86 -11.63 8.80
N GLU A 39 30.30 -12.14 7.66
CA GLU A 39 29.70 -11.91 6.35
C GLU A 39 28.29 -12.52 6.26
N ARG A 40 28.12 -13.74 6.80
CA ARG A 40 26.82 -14.44 6.80
C ARG A 40 25.82 -13.81 7.76
N VAL A 41 26.28 -13.29 8.89
CA VAL A 41 25.43 -12.53 9.82
C VAL A 41 25.03 -11.18 9.23
N ALA A 42 25.95 -10.49 8.55
CA ALA A 42 25.63 -9.25 7.85
C ALA A 42 24.59 -9.47 6.74
N LEU A 43 24.72 -10.54 5.95
CA LEU A 43 23.74 -10.93 4.95
C LEU A 43 22.37 -11.23 5.57
N LEU A 44 22.32 -11.93 6.71
CA LEU A 44 21.07 -12.19 7.44
C LEU A 44 20.42 -10.88 7.89
N TRP A 45 21.22 -9.95 8.43
CA TRP A 45 20.74 -8.63 8.82
C TRP A 45 20.17 -7.84 7.65
N GLU A 46 20.85 -7.85 6.50
CA GLU A 46 20.35 -7.24 5.27
C GLU A 46 19.04 -7.86 4.79
N ALA A 47 18.89 -9.18 4.91
CA ALA A 47 17.63 -9.87 4.59
C ALA A 47 16.51 -9.47 5.56
N CYS A 48 16.81 -9.30 6.86
CA CYS A 48 15.83 -8.86 7.86
C CYS A 48 15.31 -7.44 7.61
N ALA A 49 16.07 -6.61 6.89
CA ALA A 49 15.64 -5.27 6.49
C ALA A 49 14.56 -5.27 5.38
N LEU A 50 14.10 -6.44 4.91
CA LEU A 50 12.99 -6.56 3.98
C LEU A 50 11.72 -5.91 4.56
N PRO A 51 11.15 -4.88 3.91
CA PRO A 51 9.95 -4.23 4.41
C PRO A 51 8.73 -5.15 4.32
N ASP A 52 7.91 -5.18 5.36
CA ASP A 52 6.61 -5.87 5.34
C ASP A 52 5.53 -4.97 4.71
N TYR A 53 5.54 -4.86 3.38
CA TYR A 53 4.51 -4.14 2.64
C TYR A 53 3.12 -4.77 2.80
N ARG A 54 3.07 -6.09 3.04
CA ARG A 54 1.84 -6.88 3.10
C ARG A 54 1.15 -6.81 4.47
N LYS A 55 1.86 -6.34 5.50
CA LYS A 55 1.41 -6.27 6.90
C LYS A 55 0.89 -7.63 7.38
N ILE A 56 1.65 -8.68 7.11
CA ILE A 56 1.29 -10.06 7.47
C ILE A 56 1.70 -10.37 8.91
N ALA A 57 1.35 -11.56 9.39
CA ALA A 57 1.77 -12.00 10.70
C ALA A 57 3.32 -12.03 10.78
N PRO A 58 3.94 -11.61 11.91
CA PRO A 58 5.40 -11.57 12.03
C PRO A 58 6.11 -12.87 11.67
N ALA A 59 5.54 -14.02 12.02
CA ALA A 59 6.07 -15.33 11.64
C ALA A 59 6.08 -15.55 10.12
N GLN A 60 5.01 -15.18 9.42
CA GLN A 60 4.95 -15.32 7.95
C GLN A 60 5.94 -14.38 7.24
N HIS A 61 6.17 -13.18 7.80
CA HIS A 61 7.19 -12.27 7.29
C HIS A 61 8.60 -12.85 7.51
N ALA A 62 8.84 -13.42 8.69
CA ALA A 62 10.10 -14.10 8.99
C ALA A 62 10.33 -15.30 8.06
N ASP A 63 9.32 -16.12 7.76
CA ASP A 63 9.43 -17.26 6.83
C ASP A 63 9.84 -16.83 5.41
N LEU A 64 9.33 -15.67 4.95
CA LEU A 64 9.75 -15.09 3.68
C LEU A 64 11.21 -14.65 3.70
N ILE A 65 11.63 -13.96 4.78
CA ILE A 65 13.03 -13.54 4.97
C ILE A 65 13.94 -14.77 5.05
N ALA A 66 13.53 -15.82 5.76
CA ALA A 66 14.25 -17.09 5.86
C ALA A 66 14.53 -17.68 4.48
N SER A 67 13.48 -17.77 3.65
CA SER A 67 13.58 -18.32 2.29
C SER A 67 14.60 -17.54 1.45
N ILE A 68 14.50 -16.20 1.45
CA ILE A 68 15.43 -15.32 0.73
C ILE A 68 16.86 -15.49 1.25
N TYR A 69 17.04 -15.47 2.58
CA TYR A 69 18.36 -15.62 3.19
C TYR A 69 18.99 -16.97 2.87
N MET A 70 18.23 -18.06 2.91
CA MET A 70 18.74 -19.41 2.61
C MET A 70 19.24 -19.50 1.17
N ASP A 71 18.52 -18.93 0.21
CA ASP A 71 18.94 -18.88 -1.19
C ASP A 71 20.20 -18.04 -1.37
N LEU A 72 20.22 -16.82 -0.84
CA LEU A 72 21.40 -15.95 -0.87
C LEU A 72 22.60 -16.61 -0.19
N ALA A 73 22.38 -17.31 0.92
CA ALA A 73 23.44 -17.96 1.66
C ALA A 73 24.02 -19.15 0.87
N ARG A 74 23.18 -19.98 0.26
CA ARG A 74 23.59 -21.22 -0.40
C ARG A 74 24.04 -21.02 -1.85
N HIS A 75 23.32 -20.19 -2.59
CA HIS A 75 23.45 -20.05 -4.05
C HIS A 75 24.00 -18.67 -4.46
N GLY A 76 24.00 -17.69 -3.56
CA GLY A 76 24.48 -16.33 -3.83
C GLY A 76 23.44 -15.43 -4.50
N HIS A 77 22.29 -15.96 -4.88
CA HIS A 77 21.14 -15.23 -5.41
C HIS A 77 19.84 -15.91 -4.97
N VAL A 78 18.72 -15.18 -4.97
CA VAL A 78 17.37 -15.71 -4.74
C VAL A 78 16.98 -16.65 -5.89
N ASP A 79 16.24 -17.72 -5.60
CA ASP A 79 15.71 -18.63 -6.62
C ASP A 79 14.75 -17.87 -7.57
N GLU A 80 15.12 -17.83 -8.86
CA GLU A 80 14.34 -17.12 -9.88
C GLU A 80 13.00 -17.79 -10.20
N ASN A 81 12.87 -19.11 -10.02
CA ASN A 81 11.59 -19.80 -10.18
C ASN A 81 10.64 -19.43 -9.05
N TYR A 82 11.17 -19.36 -7.82
CA TYR A 82 10.38 -18.90 -6.67
C TYR A 82 9.92 -17.45 -6.87
N MET A 83 10.83 -16.56 -7.27
CA MET A 83 10.48 -15.18 -7.59
C MET A 83 9.44 -15.10 -8.72
N ALA A 84 9.64 -15.85 -9.81
CA ALA A 84 8.71 -15.89 -10.93
C ALA A 84 7.29 -16.29 -10.51
N GLU A 85 7.18 -17.30 -9.64
CA GLU A 85 5.88 -17.75 -9.13
C GLU A 85 5.20 -16.68 -8.26
N GLN A 86 5.96 -15.98 -7.41
CA GLN A 86 5.40 -14.93 -6.56
C GLN A 86 4.97 -13.70 -7.37
N VAL A 87 5.77 -13.32 -8.36
CA VAL A 87 5.44 -12.26 -9.32
C VAL A 87 4.19 -12.62 -10.12
N ARG A 88 4.08 -13.86 -10.62
CA ARG A 88 2.92 -14.35 -11.36
C ARG A 88 1.62 -14.28 -10.55
N ARG A 89 1.67 -14.56 -9.25
CA ARG A 89 0.49 -14.47 -8.36
C ARG A 89 -0.02 -13.05 -8.17
N ALA A 90 0.88 -12.07 -8.21
CA ALA A 90 0.53 -10.66 -8.13
C ALA A 90 0.06 -10.09 -9.49
N ASP A 91 0.46 -10.69 -10.61
CA ASP A 91 0.22 -10.19 -11.97
C ASP A 91 -1.20 -10.46 -12.49
N THR A 92 -2.18 -9.81 -11.87
CA THR A 92 -3.54 -9.73 -12.41
C THR A 92 -4.24 -8.47 -11.92
N THR A 93 -4.92 -7.79 -12.84
CA THR A 93 -5.64 -6.54 -12.58
C THR A 93 -7.12 -6.75 -12.23
N GLU A 94 -7.56 -7.99 -12.09
CA GLU A 94 -8.94 -8.33 -11.70
C GLU A 94 -9.19 -8.18 -10.19
N GLY A 95 -10.45 -8.13 -9.76
CA GLY A 95 -10.82 -8.02 -8.33
C GLY A 95 -11.30 -6.63 -7.94
N ASP A 96 -11.38 -6.35 -6.64
CA ASP A 96 -11.80 -5.05 -6.10
C ASP A 96 -10.61 -4.21 -5.61
N ILE A 97 -10.88 -3.07 -4.97
CA ILE A 97 -9.86 -2.16 -4.43
C ILE A 97 -8.93 -2.88 -3.44
N ASP A 98 -9.50 -3.72 -2.56
CA ASP A 98 -8.74 -4.39 -1.52
C ASP A 98 -7.86 -5.50 -2.12
N THR A 99 -8.41 -6.26 -3.08
CA THR A 99 -7.68 -7.28 -3.86
C THR A 99 -6.46 -6.67 -4.57
N LEU A 100 -6.65 -5.55 -5.27
CA LEU A 100 -5.54 -4.87 -5.95
C LEU A 100 -4.54 -4.27 -4.98
N SER A 101 -5.01 -3.65 -3.90
CA SER A 101 -4.12 -3.10 -2.87
C SER A 101 -3.23 -4.19 -2.27
N HIS A 102 -3.78 -5.39 -2.05
CA HIS A 102 -3.02 -6.54 -1.60
C HIS A 102 -1.98 -7.00 -2.63
N ARG A 103 -2.33 -7.06 -3.91
CA ARG A 103 -1.38 -7.42 -4.98
C ARG A 103 -0.27 -6.39 -5.17
N ILE A 104 -0.57 -5.10 -5.02
CA ILE A 104 0.43 -4.02 -5.03
C ILE A 104 1.40 -4.20 -3.84
N ALA A 105 0.88 -4.52 -2.66
CA ALA A 105 1.74 -4.83 -1.52
C ALA A 105 2.63 -6.05 -1.77
N GLN A 106 2.10 -7.10 -2.41
CA GLN A 106 2.88 -8.27 -2.79
C GLN A 106 3.99 -7.94 -3.81
N ILE A 107 3.67 -7.21 -4.89
CA ILE A 107 4.68 -6.91 -5.92
C ILE A 107 5.76 -5.97 -5.37
N ARG A 108 5.45 -5.05 -4.46
CA ARG A 108 6.43 -4.15 -3.83
C ARG A 108 7.54 -4.87 -3.07
N THR A 109 7.23 -6.00 -2.44
CA THR A 109 8.25 -6.87 -1.84
C THR A 109 9.26 -7.32 -2.90
N TRP A 110 8.79 -7.73 -4.08
CA TRP A 110 9.64 -8.21 -5.17
C TRP A 110 10.32 -7.07 -5.93
N THR A 111 9.69 -5.90 -6.04
CA THR A 111 10.35 -4.67 -6.49
C THR A 111 11.51 -4.31 -5.56
N PHE A 112 11.32 -4.43 -4.24
CA PHE A 112 12.43 -4.18 -3.30
C PHE A 112 13.56 -5.18 -3.52
N VAL A 113 13.26 -6.47 -3.58
CA VAL A 113 14.24 -7.54 -3.84
C VAL A 113 14.99 -7.32 -5.16
N SER A 114 14.30 -6.97 -6.25
CA SER A 114 14.94 -6.72 -7.54
C SER A 114 15.87 -5.50 -7.55
N ASN A 115 15.67 -4.56 -6.63
CA ASN A 115 16.54 -3.40 -6.46
C ASN A 115 17.71 -3.64 -5.50
N ARG A 116 17.82 -4.83 -4.86
CA ARG A 116 18.96 -5.17 -4.01
C ARG A 116 20.14 -5.64 -4.87
N PRO A 117 21.29 -4.94 -4.83
CA PRO A 117 22.46 -5.33 -5.62
C PRO A 117 22.94 -6.74 -5.29
N GLY A 118 23.11 -7.56 -6.32
CA GLY A 118 23.68 -8.91 -6.19
C GLY A 118 22.76 -9.94 -5.57
N TRP A 119 21.46 -9.66 -5.41
CA TRP A 119 20.49 -10.62 -4.89
C TRP A 119 19.86 -11.51 -5.96
N LEU A 120 19.94 -11.12 -7.24
CA LEU A 120 19.35 -11.84 -8.36
C LEU A 120 20.39 -12.11 -9.44
N ALA A 121 20.21 -13.21 -10.17
CA ALA A 121 21.06 -13.54 -11.31
C ALA A 121 20.82 -12.58 -12.48
N ASP A 122 19.56 -12.33 -12.85
CA ASP A 122 19.18 -11.31 -13.84
C ASP A 122 18.44 -10.11 -13.20
N GLN A 123 19.21 -9.25 -12.55
CA GLN A 123 18.65 -8.13 -11.80
C GLN A 123 17.87 -7.14 -12.68
N LEU A 124 18.36 -6.82 -13.88
CA LEU A 124 17.73 -5.83 -14.75
C LEU A 124 16.37 -6.33 -15.26
N HIS A 125 16.31 -7.59 -15.70
CA HIS A 125 15.06 -8.23 -16.12
C HIS A 125 13.98 -8.12 -15.03
N TRP A 126 14.33 -8.50 -13.80
CA TRP A 126 13.38 -8.50 -12.70
C TRP A 126 12.96 -7.09 -12.27
N GLN A 127 13.85 -6.11 -12.32
CA GLN A 127 13.50 -4.71 -12.03
C GLN A 127 12.46 -4.18 -13.01
N GLU A 128 12.66 -4.41 -14.31
CA GLU A 128 11.73 -4.01 -15.36
C GLU A 128 10.39 -4.73 -15.18
N LYS A 129 10.44 -6.06 -15.00
CA LYS A 129 9.24 -6.89 -14.87
C LYS A 129 8.38 -6.51 -13.67
N THR A 130 8.98 -6.31 -12.49
CA THR A 130 8.22 -5.94 -11.29
C THR A 130 7.63 -4.54 -11.40
N ARG A 131 8.35 -3.60 -12.04
CA ARG A 131 7.86 -2.24 -12.29
C ARG A 131 6.65 -2.23 -13.22
N GLU A 132 6.73 -2.92 -14.35
CA GLU A 132 5.61 -3.04 -15.30
C GLU A 132 4.34 -3.61 -14.67
N ILE A 133 4.49 -4.57 -13.74
CA ILE A 133 3.37 -5.14 -13.00
C ILE A 133 2.81 -4.12 -11.99
N GLU A 134 3.67 -3.46 -11.21
CA GLU A 134 3.26 -2.46 -10.23
C GLU A 134 2.51 -1.29 -10.90
N ASP A 135 2.96 -0.83 -12.06
CA ASP A 135 2.31 0.23 -12.84
C ASP A 135 0.91 -0.20 -13.28
N ARG A 136 0.77 -1.37 -13.91
CA ARG A 136 -0.55 -1.89 -14.34
C ARG A 136 -1.52 -2.10 -13.18
N LEU A 137 -1.03 -2.61 -12.05
CA LEU A 137 -1.85 -2.78 -10.84
C LEU A 137 -2.30 -1.42 -10.27
N SER A 138 -1.40 -0.43 -10.27
CA SER A 138 -1.67 0.92 -9.79
C SER A 138 -2.71 1.63 -10.66
N ASP A 139 -2.62 1.50 -11.98
CA ASP A 139 -3.62 2.02 -12.91
C ASP A 139 -4.99 1.38 -12.70
N ALA A 140 -5.04 0.06 -12.58
CA ALA A 140 -6.27 -0.68 -12.33
C ALA A 140 -6.91 -0.32 -10.98
N LEU A 141 -6.10 0.00 -9.97
CA LEU A 141 -6.54 0.48 -8.67
C LEU A 141 -7.09 1.90 -8.79
N HIS A 142 -6.40 2.79 -9.52
CA HIS A 142 -6.81 4.15 -9.75
C HIS A 142 -8.17 4.23 -10.46
N GLU A 143 -8.38 3.39 -11.48
CA GLU A 143 -9.67 3.31 -12.19
C GLU A 143 -10.82 2.92 -11.24
N ARG A 144 -10.60 1.94 -10.35
CA ARG A 144 -11.62 1.51 -9.38
C ARG A 144 -11.91 2.55 -8.31
N LEU A 145 -10.88 3.23 -7.81
CA LEU A 145 -11.05 4.35 -6.87
C LEU A 145 -11.87 5.47 -7.51
N THR A 146 -11.59 5.78 -8.77
CA THR A 146 -12.32 6.79 -9.54
C THR A 146 -13.79 6.41 -9.72
N LYS A 147 -14.07 5.18 -10.18
CA LYS A 147 -15.43 4.66 -10.33
C LYS A 147 -16.21 4.71 -9.02
N ARG A 148 -15.62 4.22 -7.92
CA ARG A 148 -16.26 4.23 -6.58
C ARG A 148 -16.63 5.65 -6.14
N PHE A 149 -15.81 6.64 -6.45
CA PHE A 149 -16.06 8.03 -6.11
C PHE A 149 -17.20 8.63 -6.93
N VAL A 150 -17.23 8.35 -8.24
CA VAL A 150 -18.31 8.75 -9.15
C VAL A 150 -19.63 8.11 -8.72
N ASP A 151 -19.64 6.80 -8.48
CA ASP A 151 -20.85 6.06 -8.08
C ASP A 151 -21.42 6.56 -6.75
N ARG A 152 -20.54 6.85 -5.77
CA ARG A 152 -20.96 7.45 -4.49
C ARG A 152 -21.65 8.80 -4.69
N ARG A 153 -21.08 9.67 -5.54
CA ARG A 153 -21.68 10.98 -5.85
C ARG A 153 -23.03 10.83 -6.54
N THR A 154 -23.12 9.96 -7.54
CA THR A 154 -24.37 9.69 -8.27
C THR A 154 -25.45 9.09 -7.37
N SER A 155 -25.08 8.17 -6.47
CA SER A 155 -26.01 7.57 -5.51
C SER A 155 -26.55 8.59 -4.50
N VAL A 156 -25.72 9.52 -4.02
CA VAL A 156 -26.16 10.61 -3.13
C VAL A 156 -27.12 11.55 -3.87
N LEU A 157 -26.78 11.93 -5.10
CA LEU A 157 -27.61 12.80 -5.93
C LEU A 157 -28.98 12.15 -6.22
N MET A 158 -29.00 10.89 -6.66
CA MET A 158 -30.22 10.15 -6.95
C MET A 158 -31.09 9.92 -5.71
N ARG A 159 -30.47 9.69 -4.54
CA ARG A 159 -31.20 9.59 -3.28
C ARG A 159 -31.91 10.91 -2.95
N ARG A 160 -31.22 12.04 -3.06
CA ARG A 160 -31.83 13.37 -2.85
C ARG A 160 -32.95 13.67 -3.83
N LEU A 161 -32.78 13.29 -5.10
CA LEU A 161 -33.82 13.47 -6.13
C LEU A 161 -35.07 12.61 -5.87
N ARG A 162 -34.91 11.39 -5.34
CA ARG A 162 -36.02 10.49 -4.97
C ARG A 162 -36.74 10.89 -3.69
N GLU A 163 -36.04 11.56 -2.76
CA GLU A 163 -36.61 12.00 -1.48
C GLU A 163 -37.56 13.22 -1.62
N ASN A 164 -37.76 13.79 -2.83
CA ASN A 164 -38.73 14.87 -3.12
C ASN A 164 -38.58 16.12 -2.24
N THR A 165 -37.41 16.33 -1.63
CA THR A 165 -37.07 17.60 -1.02
C THR A 165 -36.75 18.57 -2.15
N MET A 166 -37.66 19.51 -2.45
CA MET A 166 -37.35 20.59 -3.40
C MET A 166 -36.13 21.35 -2.88
N PRO A 167 -35.03 21.46 -3.64
CA PRO A 167 -33.84 22.16 -3.16
C PRO A 167 -34.18 23.63 -2.90
N GLU A 168 -33.82 24.15 -1.73
CA GLU A 168 -33.89 25.59 -1.46
C GLU A 168 -32.86 26.29 -2.36
N ALA A 169 -33.36 27.08 -3.31
CA ALA A 169 -32.55 27.93 -4.16
C ALA A 169 -32.57 29.36 -3.59
N GLU A 170 -31.38 29.91 -3.40
CA GLU A 170 -31.18 31.30 -2.98
C GLU A 170 -30.69 32.12 -4.18
N ILE A 171 -31.20 33.34 -4.31
CA ILE A 171 -30.74 34.30 -5.32
C ILE A 171 -30.17 35.48 -4.56
N SER A 172 -28.88 35.77 -4.76
CA SER A 172 -28.23 36.92 -4.16
C SER A 172 -28.72 38.23 -4.80
N PRO A 173 -28.55 39.38 -4.12
CA PRO A 173 -28.85 40.69 -4.70
C PRO A 173 -28.06 41.02 -5.98
N THR A 174 -26.94 40.32 -6.23
CA THR A 174 -26.10 40.47 -7.43
C THR A 174 -26.57 39.60 -8.60
N GLY A 175 -27.65 38.82 -8.43
CA GLY A 175 -28.17 37.89 -9.43
C GLY A 175 -27.48 36.51 -9.39
N THR A 176 -26.62 36.25 -8.41
CA THR A 176 -25.95 34.96 -8.26
C THR A 176 -26.93 33.92 -7.73
N VAL A 177 -27.09 32.80 -8.43
CA VAL A 177 -28.00 31.70 -8.06
C VAL A 177 -27.21 30.61 -7.35
N LEU A 178 -27.62 30.32 -6.13
CA LEU A 178 -27.06 29.31 -5.25
C LEU A 178 -28.11 28.23 -4.98
N VAL A 179 -27.72 26.96 -5.00
CA VAL A 179 -28.57 25.84 -4.57
C VAL A 179 -27.81 25.08 -3.50
N GLU A 180 -28.35 25.00 -2.29
CA GLU A 180 -27.66 24.42 -1.12
C GLU A 180 -26.21 24.95 -0.94
N GLY A 181 -26.03 26.28 -1.10
CA GLY A 181 -24.72 26.94 -0.96
C GLY A 181 -23.74 26.73 -2.12
N HIS A 182 -24.12 26.02 -3.18
CA HIS A 182 -23.30 25.82 -4.38
C HIS A 182 -23.70 26.77 -5.50
N HIS A 183 -22.74 27.43 -6.14
CA HIS A 183 -22.98 28.33 -7.26
C HIS A 183 -23.45 27.56 -8.52
N VAL A 184 -24.59 27.94 -9.08
CA VAL A 184 -25.20 27.27 -10.24
C VAL A 184 -25.29 28.20 -11.46
N GLY A 185 -25.34 29.52 -11.28
CA GLY A 185 -25.35 30.47 -12.40
C GLY A 185 -25.74 31.89 -11.99
N GLU A 186 -25.99 32.74 -12.98
CA GLU A 186 -26.41 34.14 -12.78
C GLU A 186 -27.73 34.44 -13.49
N LEU A 187 -28.57 35.25 -12.84
CA LEU A 187 -29.89 35.65 -13.31
C LEU A 187 -29.86 37.15 -13.61
N GLN A 188 -29.97 37.51 -14.89
CA GLN A 188 -29.90 38.88 -15.37
C GLN A 188 -31.27 39.34 -15.89
N GLY A 189 -31.73 40.51 -15.45
CA GLY A 189 -32.88 41.20 -16.05
C GLY A 189 -34.26 40.93 -15.42
N PHE A 190 -34.34 40.29 -14.25
CA PHE A 190 -35.61 40.10 -13.55
C PHE A 190 -35.87 41.24 -12.55
N ARG A 191 -37.03 41.90 -12.64
CA ARG A 191 -37.45 42.94 -11.70
C ARG A 191 -38.56 42.40 -10.83
N PHE A 192 -38.25 42.08 -9.58
CA PHE A 192 -39.25 41.60 -8.61
C PHE A 192 -39.77 42.78 -7.78
N THR A 193 -41.08 42.82 -7.55
CA THR A 193 -41.71 43.78 -6.66
C THR A 193 -42.58 42.97 -5.71
N ALA A 194 -42.18 42.91 -4.43
CA ALA A 194 -42.91 42.18 -3.41
C ALA A 194 -44.21 42.92 -3.08
N ASP A 195 -45.29 42.17 -2.89
CA ASP A 195 -46.57 42.73 -2.43
C ASP A 195 -46.49 43.13 -0.95
N GLN A 196 -47.12 44.23 -0.57
CA GLN A 196 -47.18 44.69 0.82
C GLN A 196 -48.52 44.25 1.43
N SER A 197 -48.56 43.01 1.94
CA SER A 197 -49.62 42.56 2.85
C SER A 197 -49.05 41.78 4.02
#